data_AF-A0A8S2ZLQ3-F1
#
_entry.id   AF-A0A8S2ZLQ3-F1
#
_cell.length_a   1.000
_cell.length_b   1.000
_cell.length_c   1.000
_cell.angle_alpha   90.00
_cell.angle_beta   90.00
_cell.angle_gamma   90.00
#
_symmetry.space_group_name_H-M   'P 1'
#
loop_
_entity.id
_entity.type
_entity.pdbx_description
1 polymer ?
#
loop_
_entity_poly.entity_id
_entity_poly.type
_entity_poly.pdbx_seq_one_letter_code
_entity_poly.pdbx_strand_id
1 'polypeptide(L)'
;MQLILHSTIAFVAIVSICFGAPFKSADKCGYGACNVGQPDKLNVHIVPHTHDDVGWLKTVDQYFYGARNDIQHAAVQYILDSVIPALVENPDRRFIYVEMAFFWRWWLQQSEDMKNTVKQLVNSGHLEFISGGWCMNDEGVTHYSSIIDQHSLGAEFLRDEFGECGRPKLGWQIDPFGHSREVASLFAQMGFDGLFFGRVDFQDYAIRNMTKTMEMIWKGSANLGEQSWLFTGILPRVYTAPASFCFDYRCRDEPIKQANGSDVNLLYSTPTCYLYALNNANQTWTTKTDDFFPISYSMHGLWNGYFTSRPALKRYERHSNNILQVTKQLNAFSNITLRQAFFPL
;
A
#
# COMPACT_ATOMS: atom_id res chain seq x y z
N MET A 1 79.07 -16.53 -26.87
CA MET A 1 78.25 -17.75 -27.04
C MET A 1 77.86 -18.15 -25.62
N GLN A 2 76.68 -17.88 -25.08
CA GLN A 2 75.32 -17.94 -25.62
C GLN A 2 74.46 -17.04 -24.70
N LEU A 3 73.59 -16.19 -25.27
CA LEU A 3 72.60 -15.41 -24.52
C LEU A 3 71.60 -16.36 -23.85
N ILE A 4 71.29 -16.14 -22.58
CA ILE A 4 70.07 -16.66 -21.95
C ILE A 4 69.30 -15.45 -21.41
N LEU A 5 68.32 -14.99 -22.21
CA LEU A 5 67.26 -14.07 -21.80
C LEU A 5 66.41 -14.76 -20.72
N HIS A 6 66.43 -14.25 -19.49
CA HIS A 6 65.35 -14.54 -18.54
C HIS A 6 64.21 -13.58 -18.81
N SER A 7 63.13 -14.10 -19.39
CA SER A 7 61.90 -13.37 -19.66
C SER A 7 61.03 -13.43 -18.40
N THR A 8 61.03 -12.37 -17.60
CA THR A 8 60.08 -12.20 -16.50
C THR A 8 58.75 -11.72 -17.10
N ILE A 9 57.81 -12.65 -17.31
CA ILE A 9 56.42 -12.33 -17.66
C ILE A 9 55.71 -11.95 -16.36
N ALA A 10 55.56 -10.65 -16.12
CA ALA A 10 54.66 -10.15 -15.10
C ALA A 10 53.22 -10.26 -15.62
N PHE A 11 52.44 -11.21 -15.09
CA PHE A 11 51.00 -11.26 -15.30
C PHE A 11 50.36 -10.10 -14.52
N VAL A 12 50.12 -8.98 -15.19
CA VAL A 12 49.22 -7.94 -14.67
C VAL A 12 47.81 -8.45 -14.89
N ALA A 13 47.21 -9.03 -13.85
CA ALA A 13 45.78 -9.29 -13.83
C ALA A 13 45.07 -7.92 -13.77
N ILE A 14 44.65 -7.42 -14.92
CA ILE A 14 43.67 -6.33 -15.00
C ILE A 14 42.35 -6.95 -14.51
N VAL A 15 42.07 -6.81 -13.21
CA VAL A 15 40.73 -6.99 -12.68
C VAL A 15 39.92 -5.84 -13.25
N SER A 16 39.31 -6.08 -14.40
CA SER A 16 38.29 -5.20 -14.95
C SER A 16 37.10 -5.30 -13.99
N ILE A 17 37.04 -4.38 -13.02
CA ILE A 17 35.84 -4.16 -12.22
C ILE A 17 34.80 -3.69 -13.23
N CYS A 18 33.96 -4.61 -13.69
CA CYS A 18 32.75 -4.29 -14.42
C CYS A 18 31.84 -3.53 -13.45
N PHE A 19 32.00 -2.21 -13.39
CA PHE A 19 30.90 -1.33 -13.01
C PHE A 19 29.81 -1.60 -14.06
N GLY A 20 28.82 -2.40 -13.67
CA GLY A 20 27.62 -2.58 -14.47
C GLY A 20 27.06 -1.18 -14.76
N ALA A 21 27.09 -0.78 -16.03
CA ALA A 21 26.40 0.43 -16.45
C ALA A 21 24.94 0.30 -15.99
N PRO A 22 24.30 1.38 -15.48
CA PRO A 22 22.89 1.31 -15.14
C PRO A 22 22.15 1.08 -16.45
N PHE A 23 21.63 -0.14 -16.63
CA PHE A 23 20.63 -0.40 -17.63
C PHE A 23 19.45 0.50 -17.28
N LYS A 24 19.31 1.64 -17.97
CA LYS A 24 18.03 2.34 -18.06
C LYS A 24 17.09 1.44 -18.86
N SER A 25 16.58 0.40 -18.20
CA SER A 25 15.30 -0.20 -18.58
C SER A 25 14.28 0.93 -18.51
N ALA A 26 13.41 1.05 -19.52
CA ALA A 26 12.21 1.86 -19.37
C ALA A 26 11.52 1.45 -18.06
N ASP A 27 11.08 2.43 -17.26
CA ASP A 27 10.39 2.15 -16.01
C ASP A 27 9.16 1.28 -16.31
N LYS A 28 9.09 0.11 -15.68
CA LYS A 28 8.02 -0.88 -15.86
C LYS A 28 7.19 -0.97 -14.58
N CYS A 29 6.76 0.16 -14.04
CA CYS A 29 5.94 0.24 -12.83
C CYS A 29 4.44 0.29 -13.16
N GLY A 30 3.59 0.21 -12.14
CA GLY A 30 2.12 0.21 -12.30
C GLY A 30 1.66 -0.94 -13.20
N TYR A 31 0.69 -0.68 -14.08
CA TYR A 31 0.15 -1.69 -15.00
C TYR A 31 1.19 -2.30 -15.96
N GLY A 32 2.24 -1.55 -16.30
CA GLY A 32 3.34 -2.04 -17.14
C GLY A 32 4.21 -3.11 -16.47
N ALA A 33 4.13 -3.24 -15.14
CA ALA A 33 4.83 -4.25 -14.35
C ALA A 33 4.11 -5.61 -14.30
N CYS A 34 2.84 -5.64 -14.69
CA CYS A 34 1.94 -6.68 -14.26
C CYS A 34 2.08 -7.98 -15.07
N ASN A 35 2.17 -9.08 -14.33
CA ASN A 35 2.02 -10.42 -14.88
C ASN A 35 0.55 -10.83 -14.81
N VAL A 36 -0.09 -11.03 -15.97
CA VAL A 36 -1.50 -11.43 -16.08
C VAL A 36 -1.74 -12.92 -15.77
N GLY A 37 -0.68 -13.67 -15.47
CA GLY A 37 -0.76 -15.09 -15.16
C GLY A 37 -0.83 -16.00 -16.39
N GLN A 38 -1.36 -17.20 -16.20
CA GLN A 38 -1.49 -18.23 -17.23
C GLN A 38 -2.97 -18.38 -17.63
N PRO A 39 -3.32 -18.29 -18.93
CA PRO A 39 -4.72 -18.20 -19.37
C PRO A 39 -5.54 -19.46 -19.06
N ASP A 40 -4.94 -20.65 -19.13
CA ASP A 40 -5.63 -21.93 -18.96
C ASP A 40 -5.60 -22.44 -17.50
N LYS A 41 -5.32 -21.57 -16.53
CA LYS A 41 -5.18 -21.93 -15.11
C LYS A 41 -5.93 -20.97 -14.19
N LEU A 42 -6.22 -21.46 -12.98
CA LEU A 42 -6.62 -20.58 -11.89
C LEU A 42 -5.40 -19.78 -11.41
N ASN A 43 -5.38 -18.48 -11.69
CA ASN A 43 -4.33 -17.59 -11.22
C ASN A 43 -4.62 -17.11 -9.80
N VAL A 44 -3.66 -17.33 -8.90
CA VAL A 44 -3.75 -16.90 -7.49
C VAL A 44 -2.69 -15.84 -7.27
N HIS A 45 -3.17 -14.60 -7.12
CA HIS A 45 -2.35 -13.43 -6.84
C HIS A 45 -2.02 -13.40 -5.35
N ILE A 46 -0.78 -13.75 -5.01
CA ILE A 46 -0.24 -13.63 -3.66
C ILE A 46 0.22 -12.18 -3.49
N VAL A 47 -0.41 -11.45 -2.58
CA VAL A 47 -0.11 -10.04 -2.30
C VAL A 47 0.48 -9.92 -0.88
N PRO A 48 1.82 -9.92 -0.74
CA PRO A 48 2.46 -9.65 0.54
C PRO A 48 2.23 -8.20 0.96
N HIS A 49 1.78 -8.00 2.20
CA HIS A 49 1.54 -6.69 2.80
C HIS A 49 1.86 -6.74 4.31
N THR A 50 1.98 -5.56 4.90
CA THR A 50 1.94 -5.36 6.35
C THR A 50 0.83 -4.38 6.68
N HIS A 51 0.25 -4.51 7.87
CA HIS A 51 -0.70 -3.53 8.40
C HIS A 51 -0.07 -2.84 9.61
N ASP A 52 0.36 -1.59 9.39
CA ASP A 52 1.12 -0.83 10.37
C ASP A 52 0.26 0.31 10.95
N ASP A 53 -0.44 0.04 12.06
CA ASP A 53 -1.25 1.06 12.74
C ASP A 53 -0.43 2.31 13.12
N VAL A 54 -0.86 3.48 12.64
CA VAL A 54 -0.26 4.78 13.01
C VAL A 54 -0.75 5.21 14.40
N GLY A 55 -0.47 4.36 15.40
CA GLY A 55 -0.91 4.49 16.77
C GLY A 55 -2.23 3.75 17.06
N TRP A 56 -2.19 2.80 17.99
CA TRP A 56 -3.34 2.01 18.45
C TRP A 56 -3.12 1.53 19.89
N LEU A 57 -2.49 0.36 20.07
CA LEU A 57 -2.07 -0.11 21.41
C LEU A 57 -0.78 0.54 21.88
N LYS A 58 0.10 0.87 20.92
CA LYS A 58 1.34 1.62 21.15
C LYS A 58 1.27 2.98 20.47
N THR A 59 2.13 3.91 20.89
CA THR A 59 2.29 5.17 20.16
C THR A 59 2.98 4.93 18.82
N VAL A 60 2.90 5.92 17.92
CA VAL A 60 3.53 5.82 16.59
C VAL A 60 5.02 5.52 16.69
N ASP A 61 5.77 6.25 17.52
CA ASP A 61 7.23 6.01 17.67
C ASP A 61 7.54 4.66 18.35
N GLN A 62 6.67 4.19 19.25
CA GLN A 62 6.83 2.87 19.86
C GLN A 62 6.62 1.74 18.86
N TYR A 63 5.66 1.87 17.94
CA TYR A 63 5.54 0.95 16.80
C TYR A 63 6.74 1.04 15.86
N PHE A 64 7.20 2.25 15.56
CA PHE A 64 8.33 2.45 14.63
C PHE A 64 9.61 1.74 15.12
N TYR A 65 10.06 2.05 16.34
CA TYR A 65 11.30 1.53 16.91
C TYR A 65 11.18 0.14 17.57
N GLY A 66 9.98 -0.46 17.61
CA GLY A 66 9.78 -1.74 18.29
C GLY A 66 9.85 -1.66 19.82
N ALA A 67 9.57 -0.50 20.41
CA ALA A 67 9.49 -0.36 21.86
C ALA A 67 8.18 -0.96 22.40
N ARG A 68 8.15 -1.24 23.71
CA ARG A 68 6.98 -1.76 24.44
C ARG A 68 6.38 -3.04 23.81
N ASN A 69 7.23 -3.98 23.41
CA ASN A 69 6.79 -5.28 22.87
C ASN A 69 6.09 -6.18 23.92
N ASP A 70 6.11 -5.80 25.20
CA ASP A 70 5.23 -6.34 26.25
C ASP A 70 3.74 -6.07 25.99
N ILE A 71 3.41 -4.95 25.33
CA ILE A 71 2.02 -4.60 24.95
C ILE A 71 1.61 -5.30 23.67
N GLN A 72 2.43 -5.12 22.63
CA GLN A 72 2.24 -5.76 21.33
C GLN A 72 3.60 -5.83 20.64
N HIS A 73 3.98 -7.04 20.25
CA HIS A 73 5.20 -7.24 19.51
C HIS A 73 5.00 -6.74 18.06
N ALA A 74 5.63 -5.62 17.74
CA ALA A 74 5.55 -4.95 16.42
C ALA A 74 6.66 -3.91 16.32
N ALA A 75 7.37 -3.87 15.18
CA ALA A 75 8.50 -2.98 14.95
C ALA A 75 8.60 -2.63 13.45
N VAL A 76 8.06 -1.47 13.05
CA VAL A 76 7.91 -1.11 11.62
C VAL A 76 9.25 -0.92 10.93
N GLN A 77 10.26 -0.37 11.64
CA GLN A 77 11.60 -0.25 11.10
C GLN A 77 12.16 -1.61 10.66
N TYR A 78 12.01 -2.65 11.48
CA TYR A 78 12.51 -3.99 11.15
C TYR A 78 11.74 -4.66 10.02
N ILE A 79 10.46 -4.32 9.84
CA ILE A 79 9.69 -4.78 8.68
C ILE A 79 10.31 -4.21 7.40
N LEU A 80 10.51 -2.88 7.33
CA LEU A 80 11.11 -2.24 6.16
C LEU A 80 12.57 -2.70 5.92
N ASP A 81 13.38 -2.79 6.98
CA ASP A 81 14.78 -3.23 6.90
C ASP A 81 14.93 -4.67 6.40
N SER A 82 13.90 -5.52 6.56
CA SER A 82 13.92 -6.92 6.10
C SER A 82 13.24 -7.11 4.74
N VAL A 83 12.16 -6.37 4.46
CA VAL A 83 11.45 -6.44 3.18
C VAL A 83 12.32 -5.97 2.02
N ILE A 84 13.04 -4.85 2.18
CA ILE A 84 13.83 -4.29 1.07
C ILE A 84 14.91 -5.28 0.58
N PRO A 85 15.78 -5.85 1.44
CA PRO A 85 16.72 -6.89 1.01
C PRO A 85 16.04 -8.13 0.45
N ALA A 86 14.90 -8.55 1.02
CA ALA A 86 14.15 -9.70 0.50
C ALA A 86 13.65 -9.45 -0.94
N LEU A 87 13.19 -8.24 -1.27
CA LEU A 87 12.80 -7.88 -2.63
C LEU A 87 14.00 -7.87 -3.59
N VAL A 88 15.17 -7.44 -3.14
CA VAL A 88 16.41 -7.46 -3.96
C VAL A 88 16.86 -8.89 -4.26
N GLU A 89 16.74 -9.79 -3.28
CA GLU A 89 17.21 -11.17 -3.40
C GLU A 89 16.43 -11.98 -4.46
N ASN A 90 15.16 -11.66 -4.70
CA ASN A 90 14.32 -12.43 -5.62
C ASN A 90 13.44 -11.52 -6.50
N PRO A 91 13.65 -11.50 -7.83
CA PRO A 91 12.94 -10.63 -8.77
C PRO A 91 11.46 -10.98 -8.98
N ASP A 92 11.01 -12.12 -8.48
CA ASP A 92 9.58 -12.47 -8.52
C ASP A 92 8.84 -11.88 -7.32
N ARG A 93 9.51 -11.56 -6.21
CA ARG A 93 8.84 -11.06 -5.00
C ARG A 93 8.19 -9.70 -5.25
N ARG A 94 7.04 -9.51 -4.62
CA ARG A 94 6.28 -8.26 -4.61
C ARG A 94 5.92 -7.90 -3.18
N PHE A 95 5.79 -6.61 -2.89
CA PHE A 95 5.30 -6.14 -1.61
C PHE A 95 4.52 -4.83 -1.80
N ILE A 96 3.42 -4.67 -1.05
CA ILE A 96 2.69 -3.39 -1.00
C ILE A 96 2.91 -2.71 0.35
N TYR A 97 3.04 -1.37 0.33
CA TYR A 97 3.18 -0.56 1.54
C TYR A 97 2.18 0.60 1.55
N VAL A 98 1.58 0.88 2.71
CA VAL A 98 0.40 1.77 2.83
C VAL A 98 0.73 3.07 3.58
N GLU A 99 1.20 2.99 4.83
CA GLU A 99 1.22 4.14 5.74
C GLU A 99 2.46 5.04 5.59
N MET A 100 2.32 6.14 4.85
CA MET A 100 3.45 7.04 4.57
C MET A 100 4.06 7.68 5.81
N ALA A 101 3.31 7.80 6.92
CA ALA A 101 3.86 8.28 8.18
C ALA A 101 5.04 7.43 8.70
N PHE A 102 5.03 6.12 8.45
CA PHE A 102 6.13 5.24 8.83
C PHE A 102 7.19 5.16 7.75
N PHE A 103 6.79 5.02 6.49
CA PHE A 103 7.74 4.97 5.38
C PHE A 103 8.60 6.24 5.32
N TRP A 104 8.00 7.43 5.47
CA TRP A 104 8.72 8.70 5.50
C TRP A 104 9.72 8.77 6.65
N ARG A 105 9.34 8.33 7.87
CA ARG A 105 10.25 8.27 9.02
C ARG A 105 11.44 7.35 8.77
N TRP A 106 11.19 6.18 8.18
CA TRP A 106 12.23 5.24 7.79
C TRP A 106 13.14 5.82 6.71
N TRP A 107 12.54 6.42 5.66
CA TRP A 107 13.23 7.01 4.51
C TRP A 107 14.27 8.05 4.90
N LEU A 108 13.93 8.93 5.85
CA LEU A 108 14.84 9.98 6.33
C LEU A 108 16.10 9.44 7.00
N GLN A 109 16.08 8.19 7.47
CA GLN A 109 17.21 7.55 8.17
C GLN A 109 18.09 6.72 7.23
N GLN A 110 17.72 6.60 5.94
CA GLN A 110 18.40 5.73 5.00
C GLN A 110 19.60 6.39 4.31
N SER A 111 20.60 5.58 3.99
CA SER A 111 21.72 5.98 3.13
C SER A 111 21.25 6.21 1.69
N GLU A 112 22.02 6.98 0.92
CA GLU A 112 21.73 7.22 -0.49
C GLU A 112 21.68 5.92 -1.31
N ASP A 113 22.53 4.94 -0.99
CA ASP A 113 22.53 3.63 -1.63
C ASP A 113 21.23 2.85 -1.37
N MET A 114 20.72 2.89 -0.14
CA MET A 114 19.44 2.28 0.20
C MET A 114 18.29 3.00 -0.49
N LYS A 115 18.29 4.35 -0.49
CA LYS A 115 17.30 5.15 -1.22
C LYS A 115 17.28 4.81 -2.71
N ASN A 116 18.45 4.70 -3.34
CA ASN A 116 18.57 4.30 -4.74
C ASN A 116 18.06 2.88 -4.99
N THR A 117 18.35 1.94 -4.09
CA THR A 117 17.83 0.57 -4.16
C THR A 117 16.30 0.56 -4.12
N VAL A 118 15.69 1.29 -3.19
CA VAL A 118 14.23 1.37 -3.09
C VAL A 118 13.61 2.04 -4.32
N LYS A 119 14.23 3.11 -4.85
CA LYS A 119 13.78 3.74 -6.11
C LYS A 119 13.78 2.74 -7.28
N GLN A 120 14.80 1.88 -7.38
CA GLN A 120 14.83 0.82 -8.38
C GLN A 120 13.72 -0.22 -8.18
N LEU A 121 13.44 -0.63 -6.93
CA LEU A 121 12.36 -1.57 -6.63
C LEU A 121 10.98 -0.99 -6.98
N VAL A 122 10.76 0.31 -6.74
CA VAL A 122 9.52 1.00 -7.11
C VAL A 122 9.39 1.13 -8.64
N ASN A 123 10.45 1.56 -9.32
CA ASN A 123 10.44 1.73 -10.78
C ASN A 123 10.26 0.42 -11.56
N SER A 124 10.62 -0.71 -10.95
CA SER A 124 10.44 -2.04 -11.51
C SER A 124 9.16 -2.74 -11.03
N GLY A 125 8.36 -2.10 -10.16
CA GLY A 125 7.11 -2.64 -9.63
C GLY A 125 7.27 -3.76 -8.59
N HIS A 126 8.45 -3.94 -8.00
CA HIS A 126 8.67 -4.89 -6.90
C HIS A 126 8.10 -4.40 -5.58
N LEU A 127 8.19 -3.09 -5.34
CA LEU A 127 7.54 -2.40 -4.23
C LEU A 127 6.47 -1.45 -4.79
N GLU A 128 5.23 -1.59 -4.33
CA GLU A 128 4.12 -0.72 -4.72
C GLU A 128 3.60 0.04 -3.51
N PHE A 129 3.51 1.36 -3.63
CA PHE A 129 2.75 2.17 -2.67
C PHE A 129 1.27 2.11 -3.03
N ILE A 130 0.43 1.73 -2.05
CA ILE A 130 -1.02 1.60 -2.22
C ILE A 130 -1.73 2.50 -1.20
N SER A 131 -2.85 3.13 -1.57
CA SER A 131 -3.41 4.32 -0.91
C SER A 131 -2.46 5.54 -0.87
N GLY A 132 -1.23 5.37 -0.36
CA GLY A 132 -0.19 6.39 -0.28
C GLY A 132 -0.55 7.60 0.59
N GLY A 133 -1.53 7.46 1.48
CA GLY A 133 -1.83 8.47 2.49
C GLY A 133 -0.84 8.42 3.65
N TRP A 134 -0.79 9.50 4.43
CA TRP A 134 -0.06 9.52 5.70
C TRP A 134 -0.48 8.37 6.63
N CYS A 135 -1.76 8.02 6.65
CA CYS A 135 -2.28 6.83 7.31
C CYS A 135 -3.45 6.22 6.51
N MET A 136 -3.86 5.02 6.90
CA MET A 136 -5.17 4.47 6.55
C MET A 136 -6.23 5.14 7.44
N ASN A 137 -6.90 6.15 6.90
CA ASN A 137 -7.85 6.95 7.68
C ASN A 137 -9.13 6.17 8.00
N ASP A 138 -9.71 6.45 9.17
CA ASP A 138 -11.10 6.08 9.45
C ASP A 138 -12.07 6.72 8.43
N GLU A 139 -13.23 6.12 8.22
CA GLU A 139 -14.26 6.60 7.29
C GLU A 139 -15.56 7.04 8.00
N GLY A 140 -15.71 6.74 9.29
CA GLY A 140 -16.92 7.05 10.05
C GLY A 140 -16.91 8.41 10.77
N VAL A 141 -15.73 8.89 11.20
CA VAL A 141 -15.59 10.11 12.01
C VAL A 141 -14.56 11.11 11.47
N THR A 142 -14.14 10.94 10.23
CA THR A 142 -13.23 11.86 9.52
C THR A 142 -14.00 12.90 8.71
N HIS A 143 -13.41 14.08 8.53
CA HIS A 143 -13.92 15.09 7.62
C HIS A 143 -13.17 14.99 6.29
N TYR A 144 -13.86 15.19 5.16
CA TYR A 144 -13.27 15.04 3.83
C TYR A 144 -12.00 15.90 3.64
N SER A 145 -11.96 17.11 4.21
CA SER A 145 -10.75 17.97 4.14
C SER A 145 -9.53 17.32 4.78
N SER A 146 -9.68 16.62 5.91
CA SER A 146 -8.59 15.90 6.57
C SER A 146 -8.14 14.68 5.75
N ILE A 147 -9.07 13.99 5.10
CA ILE A 147 -8.77 12.87 4.18
C ILE A 147 -7.96 13.39 2.98
N ILE A 148 -8.42 14.46 2.35
CA ILE A 148 -7.70 15.09 1.22
C ILE A 148 -6.31 15.55 1.65
N ASP A 149 -6.20 16.21 2.80
CA ASP A 149 -4.92 16.74 3.29
C ASP A 149 -3.89 15.64 3.57
N GLN A 150 -4.29 14.56 4.24
CA GLN A 150 -3.37 13.48 4.59
C GLN A 150 -2.95 12.65 3.36
N HIS A 151 -3.85 12.47 2.39
CA HIS A 151 -3.49 11.88 1.09
C HIS A 151 -2.61 12.80 0.27
N SER A 152 -2.86 14.11 0.27
CA SER A 152 -2.04 15.08 -0.46
C SER A 152 -0.62 15.13 0.07
N LEU A 153 -0.44 15.05 1.40
CA LEU A 153 0.88 15.01 2.02
C LEU A 153 1.68 13.77 1.60
N GLY A 154 1.05 12.59 1.63
CA GLY A 154 1.70 11.36 1.18
C GLY A 154 1.97 11.35 -0.32
N ALA A 155 1.02 11.79 -1.13
CA ALA A 155 1.16 11.88 -2.58
C ALA A 155 2.27 12.85 -3.02
N GLU A 156 2.42 13.98 -2.33
CA GLU A 156 3.50 14.93 -2.59
C GLU A 156 4.87 14.31 -2.29
N PHE A 157 5.03 13.66 -1.13
CA PHE A 157 6.26 12.93 -0.81
C PHE A 157 6.58 11.86 -1.86
N LEU A 158 5.59 11.04 -2.23
CA LEU A 158 5.78 9.97 -3.20
C LEU A 158 6.15 10.50 -4.59
N ARG A 159 5.50 11.56 -5.04
CA ARG A 159 5.81 12.22 -6.31
C ARG A 159 7.24 12.75 -6.32
N ASP A 160 7.66 13.41 -5.25
CA ASP A 160 8.95 14.09 -5.21
C ASP A 160 10.13 13.09 -5.13
N GLU A 161 9.93 11.94 -4.48
CA GLU A 161 10.98 10.92 -4.33
C GLU A 161 10.99 9.85 -5.43
N PHE A 162 9.82 9.46 -5.93
CA PHE A 162 9.64 8.28 -6.80
C PHE A 162 8.98 8.62 -8.15
N GLY A 163 8.61 9.88 -8.39
CA GLY A 163 7.98 10.31 -9.64
C GLY A 163 6.68 9.57 -9.95
N GLU A 164 6.45 9.29 -11.23
CA GLU A 164 5.23 8.62 -11.70
C GLU A 164 5.06 7.20 -11.13
N CYS A 165 6.17 6.48 -10.89
CA CYS A 165 6.11 5.14 -10.31
C CYS A 165 5.73 5.13 -8.82
N GLY A 166 5.91 6.25 -8.12
CA GLY A 166 5.43 6.42 -6.75
C GLY A 166 3.92 6.61 -6.64
N ARG A 167 3.22 6.94 -7.72
CA ARG A 167 1.79 7.28 -7.68
C ARG A 167 0.93 6.02 -7.44
N PRO A 168 0.20 5.93 -6.30
CA PRO A 168 -0.72 4.82 -6.05
C PRO A 168 -1.81 4.76 -7.11
N LYS A 169 -2.16 3.54 -7.53
CA LYS A 169 -3.27 3.29 -8.47
C LYS A 169 -4.56 2.87 -7.78
N LEU A 170 -4.45 2.30 -6.58
CA LEU A 170 -5.59 1.76 -5.84
C LEU A 170 -5.60 2.23 -4.40
N GLY A 171 -6.79 2.25 -3.83
CA GLY A 171 -7.02 2.36 -2.39
C GLY A 171 -6.97 1.00 -1.70
N TRP A 172 -6.51 1.02 -0.46
CA TRP A 172 -6.40 -0.11 0.47
C TRP A 172 -6.93 0.34 1.83
N GLN A 173 -8.16 -0.03 2.15
CA GLN A 173 -8.88 0.33 3.37
C GLN A 173 -9.27 -0.94 4.13
N ILE A 174 -8.28 -1.73 4.51
CA ILE A 174 -8.54 -3.07 5.04
C ILE A 174 -9.07 -3.08 6.47
N ASP A 175 -8.78 -2.05 7.27
CA ASP A 175 -9.09 -2.00 8.70
C ASP A 175 -10.09 -0.93 9.20
N PRO A 176 -10.55 0.08 8.43
CA PRO A 176 -11.63 0.95 8.89
C PRO A 176 -12.92 0.21 9.25
N PHE A 177 -13.62 0.68 10.28
CA PHE A 177 -14.81 0.03 10.81
C PHE A 177 -16.08 0.48 10.06
N GLY A 178 -16.15 0.11 8.78
CA GLY A 178 -17.18 0.51 7.82
C GLY A 178 -16.62 1.48 6.78
N HIS A 179 -17.31 1.57 5.65
CA HIS A 179 -16.81 2.31 4.47
C HIS A 179 -17.84 3.30 3.94
N SER A 180 -17.38 4.51 3.65
CA SER A 180 -18.18 5.64 3.21
C SER A 180 -18.15 5.77 1.69
N ARG A 181 -19.32 5.99 1.06
CA ARG A 181 -19.39 6.31 -0.37
C ARG A 181 -18.65 7.60 -0.69
N GLU A 182 -18.53 8.52 0.27
CA GLU A 182 -17.78 9.76 0.10
C GLU A 182 -16.30 9.45 -0.11
N VAL A 183 -15.75 8.48 0.64
CA VAL A 183 -14.34 8.05 0.46
C VAL A 183 -14.16 7.39 -0.89
N ALA A 184 -15.10 6.54 -1.34
CA ALA A 184 -15.06 5.98 -2.69
C ALA A 184 -15.09 7.07 -3.78
N SER A 185 -15.97 8.06 -3.62
CA SER A 185 -16.08 9.22 -4.52
C SER A 185 -14.79 10.04 -4.54
N LEU A 186 -14.17 10.29 -3.38
CA LEU A 186 -12.91 11.01 -3.26
C LEU A 186 -11.77 10.21 -3.90
N PHE A 187 -11.70 8.90 -3.70
CA PHE A 187 -10.65 8.04 -4.26
C PHE A 187 -10.73 7.98 -5.79
N ALA A 188 -11.94 7.91 -6.36
CA ALA A 188 -12.13 8.05 -7.81
C ALA A 188 -11.61 9.41 -8.32
N GLN A 189 -11.94 10.51 -7.63
CA GLN A 189 -11.48 11.86 -7.99
C GLN A 189 -9.97 12.07 -7.79
N MET A 190 -9.34 11.34 -6.86
CA MET A 190 -7.88 11.28 -6.70
C MET A 190 -7.19 10.51 -7.84
N GLY A 191 -7.98 9.85 -8.70
CA GLY A 191 -7.50 9.07 -9.84
C GLY A 191 -7.05 7.68 -9.45
N PHE A 192 -7.65 7.08 -8.42
CA PHE A 192 -7.54 5.64 -8.19
C PHE A 192 -8.51 4.89 -9.11
N ASP A 193 -8.05 3.74 -9.60
CA ASP A 193 -8.83 2.87 -10.48
C ASP A 193 -9.70 1.88 -9.69
N GLY A 194 -9.38 1.68 -8.40
CA GLY A 194 -10.13 0.78 -7.53
C GLY A 194 -9.78 0.90 -6.06
N LEU A 195 -10.56 0.20 -5.23
CA LEU A 195 -10.46 0.16 -3.78
C LEU A 195 -10.66 -1.28 -3.29
N PHE A 196 -9.80 -1.74 -2.39
CA PHE A 196 -10.01 -2.98 -1.65
C PHE A 196 -10.18 -2.69 -0.17
N PHE A 197 -11.16 -3.34 0.46
CA PHE A 197 -11.41 -3.21 1.89
C PHE A 197 -11.78 -4.52 2.55
N GLY A 198 -11.61 -4.60 3.87
CA GLY A 198 -11.75 -5.85 4.63
C GLY A 198 -13.04 -5.99 5.44
N ARG A 199 -13.64 -4.88 5.88
CA ARG A 199 -14.64 -4.90 6.94
C ARG A 199 -16.02 -4.52 6.42
N VAL A 200 -16.96 -5.45 6.48
CA VAL A 200 -18.37 -5.24 6.11
C VAL A 200 -19.27 -5.93 7.12
N ASP A 201 -20.54 -5.52 7.20
CA ASP A 201 -21.52 -6.19 8.05
C ASP A 201 -21.59 -7.70 7.74
N PHE A 202 -21.67 -8.53 8.79
CA PHE A 202 -21.61 -9.98 8.66
C PHE A 202 -22.76 -10.57 7.82
N GLN A 203 -23.94 -9.93 7.79
CA GLN A 203 -25.07 -10.39 6.97
C GLN A 203 -24.86 -10.00 5.51
N ASP A 204 -24.41 -8.77 5.25
CA ASP A 204 -24.05 -8.33 3.88
C ASP A 204 -22.91 -9.19 3.32
N TYR A 205 -21.89 -9.49 4.14
CA TYR A 205 -20.83 -10.42 3.79
C TYR A 205 -21.40 -11.79 3.37
N ALA A 206 -22.28 -12.37 4.18
CA ALA A 206 -22.86 -13.68 3.91
C ALA A 206 -23.64 -13.68 2.59
N ILE A 207 -24.47 -12.65 2.35
CA ILE A 207 -25.22 -12.49 1.11
C ILE A 207 -24.27 -12.41 -0.08
N ARG A 208 -23.29 -11.49 -0.05
CA ARG A 208 -22.35 -11.28 -1.15
C ARG A 208 -21.49 -12.50 -1.45
N ASN A 209 -21.11 -13.25 -0.42
CA ASN A 209 -20.38 -14.50 -0.59
C ASN A 209 -21.23 -15.58 -1.27
N MET A 210 -22.53 -15.65 -0.94
CA MET A 210 -23.47 -16.56 -1.60
C MET A 210 -23.78 -16.13 -3.05
N THR A 211 -23.98 -14.82 -3.28
CA THR A 211 -24.37 -14.27 -4.58
C THR A 211 -23.21 -13.91 -5.50
N LYS A 212 -21.96 -14.08 -5.04
CA LYS A 212 -20.73 -13.74 -5.78
C LYS A 212 -20.66 -12.27 -6.18
N THR A 213 -21.01 -11.38 -5.24
CA THR A 213 -21.03 -9.91 -5.44
C THR A 213 -20.10 -9.18 -4.47
N MET A 214 -18.95 -9.79 -4.15
CA MET A 214 -17.87 -9.17 -3.37
C MET A 214 -17.08 -8.15 -4.19
N GLU A 215 -17.20 -8.18 -5.51
CA GLU A 215 -16.59 -7.24 -6.44
C GLU A 215 -17.69 -6.49 -7.20
N MET A 216 -17.54 -5.18 -7.31
CA MET A 216 -18.61 -4.28 -7.80
C MET A 216 -18.04 -2.96 -8.32
N ILE A 217 -18.84 -2.23 -9.08
CA ILE A 217 -18.62 -0.79 -9.33
C ILE A 217 -19.38 0.00 -8.28
N TRP A 218 -18.65 0.69 -7.41
CA TRP A 218 -19.22 1.57 -6.41
C TRP A 218 -19.39 2.98 -6.98
N LYS A 219 -20.64 3.42 -7.11
CA LYS A 219 -21.01 4.76 -7.58
C LYS A 219 -21.10 5.69 -6.37
N GLY A 220 -19.98 6.34 -6.04
CA GLY A 220 -19.82 7.11 -4.81
C GLY A 220 -20.65 8.39 -4.72
N SER A 221 -21.14 8.92 -5.84
CA SER A 221 -21.93 10.15 -5.87
C SER A 221 -23.09 10.07 -6.85
N ALA A 222 -24.26 10.56 -6.41
CA ALA A 222 -25.44 10.71 -7.26
C ALA A 222 -25.26 11.80 -8.34
N ASN A 223 -24.30 12.72 -8.15
CA ASN A 223 -24.20 13.95 -8.93
C ASN A 223 -22.97 13.99 -9.85
N LEU A 224 -21.95 13.17 -9.59
CA LEU A 224 -20.68 13.22 -10.33
C LEU A 224 -20.60 12.19 -11.47
N GLY A 225 -21.59 11.30 -11.59
CA GLY A 225 -21.58 10.25 -12.60
C GLY A 225 -20.29 9.42 -12.54
N GLU A 226 -19.71 9.14 -13.71
CA GLU A 226 -18.53 8.30 -13.88
C GLU A 226 -17.29 8.80 -13.12
N GLN A 227 -17.20 10.10 -12.80
CA GLN A 227 -16.09 10.65 -12.01
C GLN A 227 -16.06 10.17 -10.55
N SER A 228 -17.14 9.52 -10.10
CA SER A 228 -17.25 8.91 -8.77
C SER A 228 -17.37 7.39 -8.79
N TRP A 229 -17.22 6.77 -9.96
CA TRP A 229 -17.32 5.33 -10.09
C TRP A 229 -15.96 4.71 -9.82
N LEU A 230 -15.93 3.74 -8.91
CA LEU A 230 -14.70 3.09 -8.48
C LEU A 230 -14.91 1.58 -8.46
N PHE A 231 -14.01 0.81 -9.09
CA PHE A 231 -14.01 -0.63 -8.87
C PHE A 231 -13.74 -0.91 -7.39
N THR A 232 -14.53 -1.77 -6.76
CA THR A 232 -14.38 -2.06 -5.34
C THR A 232 -14.45 -3.56 -5.09
N GLY A 233 -13.45 -4.08 -4.39
CA GLY A 233 -13.40 -5.47 -3.94
C GLY A 233 -13.42 -5.60 -2.42
N ILE A 234 -14.30 -6.46 -1.92
CA ILE A 234 -14.34 -6.83 -0.50
C ILE A 234 -13.47 -8.07 -0.30
N LEU A 235 -12.53 -8.02 0.63
CA LEU A 235 -11.65 -9.14 0.93
C LEU A 235 -12.40 -10.25 1.70
N PRO A 236 -12.22 -11.53 1.34
CA PRO A 236 -13.01 -12.64 1.91
C PRO A 236 -12.63 -13.04 3.34
N ARG A 237 -11.51 -12.56 3.88
CA ARG A 237 -11.04 -12.88 5.25
C ARG A 237 -10.51 -11.65 5.97
N VAL A 238 -11.22 -10.54 5.81
CA VAL A 238 -10.84 -9.22 6.31
C VAL A 238 -9.52 -8.78 5.68
N TYR A 239 -8.37 -9.18 6.19
CA TYR A 239 -7.07 -9.01 5.51
C TYR A 239 -6.04 -10.08 5.92
N THR A 240 -6.53 -11.20 6.45
CA THR A 240 -5.67 -12.29 6.91
C THR A 240 -5.40 -13.29 5.79
N ALA A 241 -4.21 -13.88 5.81
CA ALA A 241 -3.90 -15.00 4.93
C ALA A 241 -4.88 -16.16 5.18
N PRO A 242 -5.19 -16.98 4.17
CA PRO A 242 -5.93 -18.22 4.35
C PRO A 242 -5.25 -19.13 5.39
N ALA A 243 -6.02 -20.05 5.99
CA ALA A 243 -5.45 -21.06 6.86
C ALA A 243 -4.33 -21.83 6.13
N SER A 244 -3.24 -22.11 6.83
CA SER A 244 -2.01 -22.73 6.30
C SER A 244 -1.14 -21.85 5.37
N PHE A 245 -1.40 -20.54 5.29
CA PHE A 245 -0.59 -19.57 4.53
C PHE A 245 0.03 -18.47 5.43
N CYS A 246 0.29 -18.77 6.69
CA CYS A 246 0.95 -17.90 7.64
C CYS A 246 2.48 -18.09 7.55
N PHE A 247 3.17 -17.16 6.90
CA PHE A 247 4.63 -17.24 6.69
C PHE A 247 5.42 -16.16 7.44
N ASP A 248 4.81 -15.54 8.46
CA ASP A 248 5.53 -14.68 9.40
C ASP A 248 6.43 -15.52 10.32
N TYR A 249 7.50 -14.93 10.85
CA TYR A 249 8.42 -15.63 11.76
C TYR A 249 7.77 -16.17 13.04
N ARG A 250 6.55 -15.69 13.39
CA ARG A 250 5.75 -16.22 14.50
C ARG A 250 4.84 -17.38 14.12
N CYS A 251 4.67 -17.64 12.83
CA CYS A 251 3.86 -18.72 12.32
C CYS A 251 4.62 -20.06 12.38
N ARG A 252 3.87 -21.15 12.23
CA ARG A 252 4.41 -22.52 12.21
C ARG A 252 3.92 -23.32 11.00
N ASP A 253 3.40 -22.64 9.99
CA ASP A 253 2.96 -23.32 8.78
C ASP A 253 4.19 -23.80 8.00
N GLU A 254 4.10 -25.01 7.45
CA GLU A 254 5.17 -25.58 6.63
C GLU A 254 5.34 -24.78 5.33
N PRO A 255 6.57 -24.66 4.79
CA PRO A 255 6.79 -24.05 3.49
C PRO A 255 5.96 -24.73 2.40
N ILE A 256 5.20 -23.93 1.63
CA ILE A 256 4.39 -24.44 0.52
C ILE A 256 5.10 -24.16 -0.80
N LYS A 257 5.20 -25.21 -1.64
CA LYS A 257 5.65 -25.08 -3.03
C LYS A 257 4.56 -25.59 -3.96
N GLN A 258 4.31 -24.85 -5.04
CA GLN A 258 3.39 -25.30 -6.07
C GLN A 258 3.88 -26.60 -6.72
N ALA A 259 2.99 -27.58 -6.84
CA ALA A 259 3.30 -28.84 -7.51
C ALA A 259 3.39 -28.65 -9.04
N ASN A 260 4.32 -29.36 -9.67
CA ASN A 260 4.41 -29.41 -11.13
C ASN A 260 3.12 -29.99 -11.72
N GLY A 261 2.61 -29.38 -12.79
CA GLY A 261 1.39 -29.83 -13.47
C GLY A 261 0.07 -29.43 -12.79
N SER A 262 0.10 -28.57 -11.76
CA SER A 262 -1.13 -28.05 -11.13
C SER A 262 -1.97 -27.19 -12.09
N ASP A 263 -3.30 -27.28 -11.96
CA ASP A 263 -4.29 -26.40 -12.60
C ASP A 263 -4.32 -24.98 -12.00
N VAL A 264 -3.56 -24.77 -10.92
CA VAL A 264 -3.38 -23.49 -10.26
C VAL A 264 -2.02 -22.90 -10.64
N ASN A 265 -1.97 -21.59 -10.84
CA ASN A 265 -0.76 -20.80 -11.00
C ASN A 265 -0.65 -19.79 -9.84
N LEU A 266 0.29 -20.01 -8.93
CA LEU A 266 0.61 -19.06 -7.86
C LEU A 266 1.62 -18.03 -8.38
N LEU A 267 1.35 -16.75 -8.16
CA LEU A 267 2.27 -15.67 -8.50
C LEU A 267 2.26 -14.59 -7.43
N TYR A 268 3.44 -14.05 -7.13
CA TYR A 268 3.52 -12.79 -6.39
C TYR A 268 2.91 -11.67 -7.25
N SER A 269 2.16 -10.79 -6.60
CA SER A 269 1.39 -9.75 -7.26
C SER A 269 1.22 -8.55 -6.33
N THR A 270 0.65 -7.49 -6.89
CA THR A 270 0.06 -6.37 -6.16
C THR A 270 -1.45 -6.30 -6.46
N PRO A 271 -2.24 -5.54 -5.69
CA PRO A 271 -3.65 -5.31 -5.99
C PRO A 271 -3.84 -4.63 -7.35
N THR A 272 -2.91 -3.75 -7.77
CA THR A 272 -2.94 -3.11 -9.10
C THR A 272 -2.90 -4.17 -10.19
N CYS A 273 -2.03 -5.16 -10.06
CA CYS A 273 -1.95 -6.25 -11.04
C CYS A 273 -3.12 -7.24 -10.96
N TYR A 274 -3.72 -7.43 -9.78
CA TYR A 274 -4.97 -8.19 -9.66
C TYR A 274 -6.12 -7.50 -10.42
N LEU A 275 -6.32 -6.19 -10.21
CA LEU A 275 -7.33 -5.43 -10.96
C LEU A 275 -7.06 -5.44 -12.47
N TYR A 276 -5.78 -5.33 -12.87
CA TYR A 276 -5.41 -5.43 -14.27
C TYR A 276 -5.81 -6.77 -14.89
N ALA A 277 -5.58 -7.88 -14.18
CA ALA A 277 -6.00 -9.21 -14.62
C ALA A 277 -7.53 -9.32 -14.71
N LEU A 278 -8.27 -8.77 -13.74
CA LEU A 278 -9.74 -8.72 -13.76
C LEU A 278 -10.28 -7.93 -14.96
N ASN A 279 -9.67 -6.78 -15.27
CA ASN A 279 -10.07 -5.97 -16.42
C ASN A 279 -9.83 -6.72 -17.74
N ASN A 280 -8.72 -7.45 -17.86
CA ASN A 280 -8.43 -8.29 -19.02
C ASN A 280 -9.37 -9.50 -19.15
N ALA A 281 -9.92 -9.99 -18.04
CA ALA A 281 -10.92 -11.06 -18.04
C ALA A 281 -12.29 -10.60 -18.59
N ASN A 282 -12.48 -9.29 -18.81
CA ASN A 282 -13.67 -8.69 -19.42
C ASN A 282 -14.99 -9.13 -18.75
N GLN A 283 -15.01 -9.13 -17.42
CA GLN A 283 -16.19 -9.47 -16.63
C GLN A 283 -17.10 -8.26 -16.40
N THR A 284 -18.39 -8.54 -16.23
CA THR A 284 -19.39 -7.53 -15.84
C THR A 284 -19.59 -7.54 -14.33
N TRP A 285 -19.66 -6.36 -13.73
CA TRP A 285 -19.75 -6.20 -12.28
C TRP A 285 -21.10 -5.64 -11.85
N THR A 286 -21.56 -6.04 -10.65
CA THR A 286 -22.74 -5.41 -10.03
C THR A 286 -22.43 -3.98 -9.60
N THR A 287 -23.46 -3.17 -9.33
CA THR A 287 -23.29 -1.78 -8.88
C THR A 287 -23.79 -1.56 -7.45
N LYS A 288 -23.13 -0.67 -6.71
CA LYS A 288 -23.53 -0.20 -5.37
C LYS A 288 -23.54 1.34 -5.34
N THR A 289 -24.43 1.96 -4.57
CA THR A 289 -24.53 3.44 -4.48
C THR A 289 -24.36 4.01 -3.07
N ASP A 290 -24.85 3.29 -2.04
CA ASP A 290 -24.81 3.79 -0.66
C ASP A 290 -23.54 3.34 0.08
N ASP A 291 -23.47 3.64 1.37
CA ASP A 291 -22.37 3.28 2.27
C ASP A 291 -22.37 1.79 2.68
N PHE A 292 -21.30 1.39 3.37
CA PHE A 292 -21.18 0.15 4.15
C PHE A 292 -21.25 0.44 5.65
N PHE A 293 -22.15 1.36 6.04
CA PHE A 293 -22.40 1.73 7.43
C PHE A 293 -23.85 1.43 7.84
N PRO A 294 -24.10 1.15 9.14
CA PRO A 294 -23.12 0.76 10.16
C PRO A 294 -22.65 -0.70 9.94
N ILE A 295 -21.50 -1.07 10.50
CA ILE A 295 -21.05 -2.47 10.48
C ILE A 295 -21.33 -3.20 11.79
N SER A 296 -21.59 -4.50 11.68
CA SER A 296 -21.63 -5.43 12.79
C SER A 296 -20.89 -6.72 12.45
N TYR A 297 -20.21 -7.32 13.43
CA TYR A 297 -19.61 -8.67 13.28
C TYR A 297 -20.44 -9.79 13.90
N SER A 298 -21.50 -9.44 14.63
CA SER A 298 -22.41 -10.40 15.26
C SER A 298 -23.78 -9.78 15.51
N MET A 299 -24.75 -10.56 16.00
CA MET A 299 -26.10 -10.04 16.28
C MET A 299 -26.13 -8.89 17.32
N HIS A 300 -25.13 -8.82 18.20
CA HIS A 300 -25.06 -7.82 19.29
C HIS A 300 -23.73 -7.05 19.31
N GLY A 301 -23.00 -7.05 18.19
CA GLY A 301 -21.65 -6.49 18.07
C GLY A 301 -21.59 -5.32 17.10
N LEU A 302 -22.50 -4.35 17.23
CA LEU A 302 -22.58 -3.17 16.35
C LEU A 302 -21.46 -2.17 16.67
N TRP A 303 -20.72 -1.73 15.65
CA TRP A 303 -19.58 -0.80 15.82
C TRP A 303 -20.00 0.65 15.62
N ASN A 304 -21.04 1.11 16.32
CA ASN A 304 -21.45 2.51 16.31
C ASN A 304 -20.93 3.32 17.51
N GLY A 305 -20.36 2.65 18.52
CA GLY A 305 -19.83 3.33 19.72
C GLY A 305 -18.62 4.22 19.44
N TYR A 306 -17.79 3.88 18.46
CA TYR A 306 -16.61 4.67 18.11
C TYR A 306 -16.97 6.02 17.46
N PHE A 307 -18.20 6.17 16.95
CA PHE A 307 -18.73 7.44 16.45
C PHE A 307 -18.70 8.55 17.51
N THR A 308 -18.80 8.19 18.79
CA THR A 308 -18.81 9.16 19.91
C THR A 308 -17.64 8.99 20.88
N SER A 309 -16.94 7.85 20.85
CA SER A 309 -15.81 7.60 21.76
C SER A 309 -14.73 8.66 21.64
N ARG A 310 -14.21 9.12 22.80
CA ARG A 310 -13.22 10.21 22.91
C ARG A 310 -13.68 11.52 22.24
N PRO A 311 -14.84 12.08 22.62
CA PRO A 311 -15.44 13.23 21.93
C PRO A 311 -14.58 14.50 22.00
N ALA A 312 -13.80 14.68 23.07
CA ALA A 312 -12.86 15.79 23.19
C ALA A 312 -11.77 15.75 22.11
N LEU A 313 -11.24 14.56 21.80
CA LEU A 313 -10.25 14.38 20.73
C LEU A 313 -10.85 14.64 19.35
N LYS A 314 -12.08 14.15 19.10
CA LYS A 314 -12.81 14.42 17.84
C LYS A 314 -13.05 15.91 17.64
N ARG A 315 -13.43 16.64 18.70
CA ARG A 315 -13.57 18.11 18.64
C ARG A 315 -12.23 18.80 18.40
N TYR A 316 -11.16 18.32 19.05
CA TYR A 316 -9.82 18.87 18.88
C TYR A 316 -9.34 18.72 17.43
N GLU A 317 -9.55 17.55 16.80
CA GLU A 317 -9.23 17.34 15.39
C GLU A 317 -9.94 18.35 14.48
N ARG A 318 -11.25 18.57 14.66
CA ARG A 318 -12.01 19.53 13.82
C ARG A 318 -11.53 20.96 14.00
N HIS A 319 -11.21 21.34 15.24
CA HIS A 319 -10.67 22.67 15.53
C HIS A 319 -9.29 22.86 14.92
N SER A 320 -8.40 21.88 15.07
CA SER A 320 -7.05 21.93 14.48
C SER A 320 -7.09 21.90 12.95
N ASN A 321 -7.97 21.12 12.33
CA ASN A 321 -8.13 21.14 10.87
C ASN A 321 -8.59 22.52 10.37
N ASN A 322 -9.54 23.16 11.07
CA ASN A 322 -9.97 24.52 10.73
C ASN A 322 -8.83 25.53 10.79
N ILE A 323 -8.02 25.50 11.86
CA ILE A 323 -6.83 26.36 11.98
C ILE A 323 -5.86 26.07 10.82
N LEU A 324 -5.60 24.80 10.50
CA LEU A 324 -4.73 24.42 9.39
C LEU A 324 -5.22 24.99 8.06
N GLN A 325 -6.53 24.95 7.77
CA GLN A 325 -7.08 25.53 6.54
C GLN A 325 -6.86 27.05 6.48
N VAL A 326 -7.10 27.76 7.59
CA VAL A 326 -6.85 29.21 7.67
C VAL A 326 -5.37 29.51 7.46
N THR A 327 -4.47 28.75 8.10
CA THR A 327 -3.01 28.91 7.91
C THR A 327 -2.60 28.67 6.46
N LYS A 328 -3.15 27.65 5.79
CA LYS A 328 -2.88 27.39 4.36
C LYS A 328 -3.32 28.54 3.47
N GLN A 329 -4.51 29.10 3.72
CA GLN A 329 -5.02 30.27 2.97
C GLN A 329 -4.13 31.50 3.18
N LEU A 330 -3.77 31.82 4.43
CA LEU A 330 -2.86 32.93 4.74
C LEU A 330 -1.49 32.74 4.09
N ASN A 331 -0.97 31.51 4.08
CA ASN A 331 0.29 31.21 3.41
C ASN A 331 0.22 31.40 1.90
N ALA A 332 -0.90 31.05 1.26
CA ALA A 332 -1.12 31.30 -0.16
C ALA A 332 -1.11 32.81 -0.49
N PHE A 333 -1.60 33.66 0.43
CA PHE A 333 -1.56 35.12 0.27
C PHE A 333 -0.20 35.75 0.60
N SER A 334 0.58 35.16 1.52
CA SER A 334 1.86 35.74 1.95
C SER A 334 2.97 35.58 0.92
N ASN A 335 2.78 34.74 -0.11
CA ASN A 335 3.79 34.36 -1.10
C ASN A 335 5.07 33.79 -0.47
N ILE A 336 4.95 33.21 0.74
CA ILE A 336 6.04 32.53 1.45
C ILE A 336 5.95 31.04 1.19
N THR A 337 7.05 30.41 0.80
CA THR A 337 7.16 28.96 0.70
C THR A 337 7.46 28.36 2.09
N LEU A 338 6.47 28.30 2.98
CA LEU A 338 6.64 27.70 4.32
C LEU A 338 6.92 26.18 4.29
N ARG A 339 6.80 25.53 3.13
CA ARG A 339 7.04 24.09 2.95
C ARG A 339 8.39 23.64 3.52
N GLN A 340 9.47 24.33 3.16
CA GLN A 340 10.83 23.99 3.61
C GLN A 340 11.04 24.17 5.12
N ALA A 341 10.20 24.97 5.78
CA ALA A 341 10.31 25.25 7.21
C ALA A 341 9.67 24.16 8.10
N PHE A 342 8.66 23.45 7.60
CA PHE A 342 7.94 22.42 8.36
C PHE A 342 8.22 20.99 7.90
N PHE A 343 8.60 20.81 6.63
CA PHE A 343 9.01 19.53 6.06
C PHE A 343 10.28 19.76 5.22
N PRO A 344 11.47 19.86 5.85
CA PRO A 344 12.70 19.76 5.10
C PRO A 344 12.76 18.35 4.51
N LEU A 345 12.44 18.22 3.22
CA LEU A 345 12.83 17.06 2.43
C LEU A 345 14.36 16.98 2.37
#